data_AF-H3SP85-F1
#
_entry.id   AF-H3SP85-F1
#
_cell.length_a   1.000
_cell.length_b   1.000
_cell.length_c   1.000
_cell.angle_alpha   90.00
_cell.angle_beta   90.00
_cell.angle_gamma   90.00
#
_symmetry.space_group_name_H-M   'P 1'
#
loop_
_entity.id
_entity.type
_entity.pdbx_description
1 polymer ?
#
loop_
_entity_poly.entity_id
_entity_poly.type
_entity_poly.pdbx_seq_one_letter_code
_entity_poly.pdbx_strand_id
1 'polypeptide(L)'
;MKNMTKAAIAATSCLLLFNSMHIAAEAAPANTAKEVTVLAAAKAPSAAEKKKAVESEKAKYAKMKKNPGDYYILYVSDKSLNGGDHFSNYLNMYNFKSYEDYMKVASKLKTPVLKRPDGLPEGYKFTKANIEPPILAYGDKYRKEVKAEAKDKAAYLKLIKWTEAGQVDLEFKNGKDVVKLQFSLMSAEIAKKRGKQKDYHFTAADEWDEETKKKSPQSVKNILSWTDNQYQFNISTNPENPLTKEELIELAESAVQQPAGAKAK
;
A
#
# COMPACT_ATOMS: atom_id res chain seq x y z
N MET A 1 -36.75 -25.10 29.81
CA MET A 1 -35.69 -25.70 30.66
C MET A 1 -34.39 -25.61 29.87
N LYS A 2 -33.53 -24.63 30.19
CA LYS A 2 -32.27 -24.82 30.96
C LYS A 2 -31.24 -25.61 30.12
N ASN A 3 -30.12 -25.05 29.62
CA ASN A 3 -29.20 -24.12 30.25
C ASN A 3 -28.44 -23.23 29.25
N MET A 4 -28.38 -21.93 29.56
CA MET A 4 -27.39 -20.98 29.05
C MET A 4 -26.19 -20.99 29.99
N THR A 5 -24.97 -21.14 29.47
CA THR A 5 -23.75 -20.94 30.26
C THR A 5 -23.02 -19.73 29.71
N LYS A 6 -23.06 -18.63 30.47
CA LYS A 6 -22.32 -17.40 30.25
C LYS A 6 -20.85 -17.64 30.62
N ALA A 7 -19.93 -17.46 29.68
CA ALA A 7 -18.51 -17.39 29.99
C ALA A 7 -18.16 -15.96 30.40
N ALA A 8 -17.78 -15.78 31.67
CA ALA A 8 -17.33 -14.51 32.23
C ALA A 8 -15.85 -14.27 31.87
N ILE A 9 -15.55 -13.07 31.40
CA ILE A 9 -14.19 -12.57 31.18
C ILE A 9 -13.67 -12.09 32.54
N ALA A 10 -12.73 -12.83 33.13
CA ALA A 10 -11.97 -12.38 34.29
C ALA A 10 -10.63 -11.82 33.81
N ALA A 11 -10.53 -10.49 33.80
CA ALA A 11 -9.26 -9.79 33.66
C ALA A 11 -8.45 -10.00 34.95
N THR A 12 -7.34 -10.73 34.87
CA THR A 12 -6.38 -10.83 35.97
C THR A 12 -5.03 -10.34 35.49
N SER A 13 -4.69 -9.16 35.99
CA SER A 13 -3.40 -8.49 35.88
C SER A 13 -2.35 -9.32 36.61
N CYS A 14 -1.45 -10.00 35.90
CA CYS A 14 -0.27 -10.58 36.52
C CYS A 14 0.81 -9.49 36.67
N LEU A 15 0.77 -8.85 37.84
CA LEU A 15 1.89 -8.12 38.41
C LEU A 15 3.06 -9.08 38.67
N LEU A 16 4.18 -8.74 38.03
CA LEU A 16 5.58 -8.89 38.41
C LEU A 16 5.96 -9.92 39.50
N LEU A 17 6.78 -10.87 39.03
CA LEU A 17 7.72 -11.71 39.76
C LEU A 17 8.64 -10.87 40.66
N PHE A 18 8.90 -11.32 41.90
CA PHE A 18 10.26 -11.40 42.48
C PHE A 18 10.27 -12.45 43.60
N ASN A 19 10.88 -13.62 43.32
CA ASN A 19 11.36 -14.52 44.35
C ASN A 19 12.62 -13.91 44.98
N SER A 20 12.54 -13.55 46.25
CA SER A 20 13.70 -13.22 47.07
C SER A 20 14.43 -14.53 47.43
N MET A 21 15.67 -14.66 46.96
CA MET A 21 16.61 -15.64 47.52
C MET A 21 17.02 -15.16 48.91
N HIS A 22 16.78 -15.99 49.92
CA HIS A 22 17.38 -15.87 51.24
C HIS A 22 18.90 -16.00 51.12
N ILE A 23 19.64 -14.97 51.52
CA ILE A 23 21.01 -15.13 52.01
C ILE A 23 20.98 -14.83 53.52
N ALA A 24 21.33 -15.85 54.29
CA ALA A 24 21.60 -15.74 55.71
C ALA A 24 22.89 -14.93 55.93
N ALA A 25 22.82 -13.90 56.77
CA ALA A 25 23.98 -13.31 57.42
C ALA A 25 23.55 -12.70 58.77
N GLU A 26 24.36 -12.98 59.77
CA GLU A 26 24.16 -12.77 61.20
C GLU A 26 24.41 -11.30 61.62
N ALA A 27 23.57 -10.83 62.55
CA ALA A 27 23.61 -9.70 63.50
C ALA A 27 24.55 -8.45 63.33
N ALA A 28 23.88 -7.30 63.15
CA ALA A 28 23.97 -5.99 63.88
C ALA A 28 25.14 -4.98 63.64
N PRO A 29 24.95 -3.65 63.87
CA PRO A 29 23.74 -2.83 63.71
C PRO A 29 23.96 -1.46 62.99
N ALA A 30 22.83 -0.90 62.53
CA ALA A 30 22.51 0.53 62.39
C ALA A 30 23.43 1.44 61.53
N ASN A 31 23.04 1.61 60.26
CA ASN A 31 22.97 2.93 59.63
C ASN A 31 21.83 2.93 58.61
N THR A 32 20.76 3.65 58.93
CA THR A 32 19.62 3.90 58.05
C THR A 32 20.05 4.78 56.88
N ALA A 33 20.53 4.17 55.80
CA ALA A 33 20.51 4.77 54.47
C ALA A 33 19.27 4.25 53.73
N LYS A 34 18.35 5.16 53.41
CA LYS A 34 17.20 4.88 52.55
C LYS A 34 17.72 4.33 51.22
N GLU A 35 17.53 3.04 50.95
CA GLU A 35 17.67 2.49 49.60
C GLU A 35 16.60 3.11 48.71
N VAL A 36 16.98 4.19 48.02
CA VAL A 36 16.28 4.63 46.83
C VAL A 36 16.63 3.62 45.76
N THR A 37 15.75 2.67 45.51
CA THR A 37 15.83 1.79 44.33
C THR A 37 15.62 2.69 43.10
N VAL A 38 16.71 3.22 42.54
CA VAL A 38 16.69 3.92 41.26
C VAL A 38 16.36 2.86 40.21
N LEU A 39 15.12 2.87 39.72
CA LEU A 39 14.77 2.21 38.47
C LEU A 39 15.68 2.80 37.39
N ALA A 40 16.75 2.09 37.05
CA ALA A 40 17.66 2.50 35.99
C ALA A 40 16.85 2.64 34.70
N ALA A 41 16.67 3.88 34.24
CA ALA A 41 16.05 4.15 32.96
C ALA A 41 16.82 3.37 31.89
N ALA A 42 16.13 2.58 31.07
CA ALA A 42 16.74 1.83 30.00
C ALA A 42 17.59 2.78 29.15
N LYS A 43 18.90 2.52 29.08
CA LYS A 43 19.84 3.37 28.34
C LYS A 43 19.43 3.40 26.87
N ALA A 44 19.32 4.60 26.30
CA ALA A 44 19.00 4.76 24.89
C ALA A 44 20.02 3.99 24.01
N PRO A 45 19.59 3.35 22.90
CA PRO A 45 20.49 2.58 22.06
C PRO A 45 21.62 3.45 21.47
N SER A 46 22.84 2.93 21.47
CA SER A 46 23.99 3.52 20.81
C SER A 46 23.83 3.54 19.28
N ALA A 47 24.64 4.36 18.60
CA ALA A 47 24.63 4.42 17.13
C ALA A 47 24.94 3.06 16.47
N ALA A 48 25.87 2.29 17.04
CA ALA A 48 26.22 0.97 16.54
C ALA A 48 25.05 -0.03 16.69
N GLU A 49 24.35 0.01 17.83
CA GLU A 49 23.15 -0.83 18.06
C GLU A 49 22.02 -0.47 17.11
N LYS A 50 21.79 0.83 16.87
CA LYS A 50 20.80 1.30 15.89
C LYS A 50 21.11 0.79 14.49
N LYS A 51 22.37 0.93 14.05
CA LYS A 51 22.82 0.43 12.74
C LYS A 51 22.60 -1.08 12.61
N LYS A 52 23.00 -1.86 13.61
CA LYS A 52 22.81 -3.32 13.63
C LYS A 52 21.32 -3.70 13.56
N ALA A 53 20.44 -2.96 14.25
CA ALA A 53 19.01 -3.20 14.20
C ALA A 53 18.43 -2.95 12.79
N VAL A 54 18.82 -1.85 12.13
CA VAL A 54 18.41 -1.55 10.75
C VAL A 54 18.87 -2.62 9.78
N GLU A 55 20.13 -3.03 9.86
CA GLU A 55 20.70 -4.10 9.03
C GLU A 55 19.99 -5.43 9.26
N SER A 56 19.63 -5.75 10.51
CA SER A 56 18.89 -6.96 10.86
C SER A 56 17.50 -7.00 10.21
N GLU A 57 16.72 -5.91 10.28
CA GLU A 57 15.40 -5.84 9.65
C GLU A 57 15.51 -5.90 8.11
N LYS A 58 16.52 -5.25 7.51
CA LYS A 58 16.79 -5.36 6.06
C LYS A 58 17.19 -6.78 5.65
N ALA A 59 18.03 -7.45 6.44
CA ALA A 59 18.43 -8.84 6.20
C ALA A 59 17.25 -9.82 6.35
N LYS A 60 16.38 -9.58 7.34
CA LYS A 60 15.12 -10.31 7.50
C LYS A 60 14.28 -10.16 6.24
N TYR A 61 14.04 -8.93 5.76
CA TYR A 61 13.34 -8.69 4.50
C TYR A 61 13.95 -9.45 3.32
N ALA A 62 15.28 -9.39 3.16
CA ALA A 62 15.98 -10.06 2.08
C ALA A 62 15.73 -11.58 2.06
N LYS A 63 15.72 -12.24 3.23
CA LYS A 63 15.59 -13.70 3.36
C LYS A 63 14.14 -14.22 3.34
N MET A 64 13.14 -13.36 3.59
CA MET A 64 11.75 -13.80 3.60
C MET A 64 11.25 -14.18 2.20
N LYS A 65 10.43 -15.23 2.10
CA LYS A 65 9.62 -15.53 0.90
C LYS A 65 8.49 -14.51 0.84
N LYS A 66 8.44 -13.72 -0.24
CA LYS A 66 7.39 -12.71 -0.46
C LYS A 66 6.29 -13.31 -1.32
N ASN A 67 5.04 -13.10 -0.93
CA ASN A 67 3.89 -13.44 -1.75
C ASN A 67 3.54 -12.26 -2.67
N PRO A 68 3.00 -12.49 -3.87
CA PRO A 68 2.42 -11.41 -4.67
C PRO A 68 1.39 -10.62 -3.86
N GLY A 69 1.44 -9.29 -3.93
CA GLY A 69 0.63 -8.37 -3.14
C GLY A 69 1.21 -7.99 -1.78
N ASP A 70 2.29 -8.63 -1.33
CA ASP A 70 2.92 -8.24 -0.06
C ASP A 70 3.44 -6.80 -0.13
N TYR A 71 3.13 -6.03 0.90
CA TYR A 71 3.59 -4.66 1.08
C TYR A 71 4.18 -4.52 2.48
N TYR A 72 5.48 -4.26 2.57
CA TYR A 72 6.13 -3.99 3.85
C TYR A 72 6.53 -2.53 3.96
N ILE A 73 6.49 -2.01 5.19
CA ILE A 73 7.10 -0.73 5.55
C ILE A 73 8.15 -0.99 6.62
N LEU A 74 9.36 -0.53 6.36
CA LEU A 74 10.41 -0.43 7.37
C LEU A 74 10.39 0.96 7.98
N TYR A 75 10.27 1.04 9.30
CA TYR A 75 10.58 2.23 10.07
C TYR A 75 12.03 2.17 10.58
N VAL A 76 12.72 3.31 10.54
CA VAL A 76 14.05 3.52 11.12
C VAL A 76 14.02 4.79 11.97
N SER A 77 14.45 4.69 13.23
CA SER A 77 14.42 5.83 14.16
C SER A 77 15.42 6.92 13.79
N ASP A 78 16.56 6.55 13.21
CA ASP A 78 17.60 7.46 12.74
C ASP A 78 17.64 7.50 11.21
N LYS A 79 17.08 8.58 10.64
CA LYS A 79 16.96 8.75 9.18
C LYS A 79 18.30 8.72 8.44
N SER A 80 19.41 9.02 9.10
CA SER A 80 20.75 8.97 8.48
C SER A 80 21.13 7.54 8.07
N LEU A 81 20.59 6.53 8.76
CA LEU A 81 20.79 5.11 8.47
C LEU A 81 19.88 4.59 7.34
N ASN A 82 19.06 5.47 6.77
CA ASN A 82 18.04 5.11 5.80
C ASN A 82 17.83 6.17 4.71
N GLY A 83 18.94 6.69 4.17
CA GLY A 83 18.90 7.60 3.02
C GLY A 83 18.22 8.95 3.29
N GLY A 84 18.11 9.35 4.56
CA GLY A 84 17.46 10.59 4.96
C GLY A 84 15.96 10.47 5.27
N ASP A 85 15.36 9.29 5.15
CA ASP A 85 13.95 9.05 5.48
C ASP A 85 13.78 8.06 6.65
N HIS A 86 12.77 8.27 7.48
CA HIS A 86 12.37 7.32 8.51
C HIS A 86 11.70 6.06 7.97
N PHE A 87 11.21 6.09 6.72
CA PHE A 87 10.44 4.99 6.17
C PHE A 87 10.98 4.50 4.83
N SER A 88 10.93 3.18 4.63
CA SER A 88 11.15 2.56 3.32
C SER A 88 10.00 1.63 2.98
N ASN A 89 9.48 1.76 1.76
CA ASN A 89 8.43 0.88 1.24
C ASN A 89 9.07 -0.26 0.46
N TYR A 90 8.63 -1.48 0.74
CA TYR A 90 9.03 -2.66 0.01
C TYR A 90 7.80 -3.34 -0.55
N LEU A 91 7.75 -3.44 -1.89
CA LEU A 91 6.57 -3.90 -2.62
C LEU A 91 6.91 -5.16 -3.39
N ASN A 92 6.06 -6.17 -3.26
CA ASN A 92 6.02 -7.30 -4.17
C ASN A 92 4.67 -7.28 -4.89
N MET A 93 4.48 -6.29 -5.75
CA MET A 93 3.20 -6.03 -6.43
C MET A 93 2.67 -7.27 -7.18
N TYR A 94 1.36 -7.36 -7.33
CA TYR A 94 0.80 -8.38 -8.21
C TYR A 94 1.17 -8.05 -9.67
N ASN A 95 1.68 -9.04 -10.39
CA ASN A 95 1.91 -8.99 -11.82
C ASN A 95 1.25 -10.21 -12.45
N PHE A 96 0.34 -10.00 -13.39
CA PHE A 96 -0.43 -11.05 -14.03
C PHE A 96 -0.10 -11.15 -15.51
N LYS A 97 0.04 -12.37 -16.02
CA LYS A 97 0.13 -12.70 -17.45
C LYS A 97 -1.13 -13.41 -17.98
N SER A 98 -2.03 -13.81 -17.09
CA SER A 98 -3.37 -14.36 -17.41
C SER A 98 -4.44 -13.38 -16.94
N TYR A 99 -5.46 -13.20 -17.78
CA TYR A 99 -6.61 -12.36 -17.45
C TYR A 99 -7.46 -13.01 -16.35
N GLU A 100 -7.60 -14.34 -16.38
CA GLU A 100 -8.34 -15.14 -15.42
C GLU A 100 -7.74 -15.04 -14.01
N ASP A 101 -6.41 -15.16 -13.91
CA ASP A 101 -5.70 -15.00 -12.63
C ASP A 101 -5.84 -13.59 -12.07
N TYR A 102 -5.76 -12.57 -12.93
CA TYR A 102 -6.03 -11.19 -12.55
C TYR A 102 -7.45 -11.04 -12.00
N MET A 103 -8.48 -11.50 -12.72
CA MET A 103 -9.88 -11.38 -12.30
C MET A 103 -10.15 -12.11 -10.98
N LYS A 104 -9.51 -13.26 -10.74
CA LYS A 104 -9.63 -14.03 -9.48
C LYS A 104 -9.13 -13.26 -8.26
N VAL A 105 -8.12 -12.38 -8.44
CA VAL A 105 -7.63 -11.52 -7.36
C VAL A 105 -8.44 -10.22 -7.30
N ALA A 106 -8.63 -9.54 -8.42
CA ALA A 106 -9.30 -8.25 -8.49
C ALA A 106 -10.73 -8.29 -7.94
N SER A 107 -11.50 -9.34 -8.26
CA SER A 107 -12.89 -9.53 -7.78
C SER A 107 -13.03 -9.67 -6.27
N LYS A 108 -11.94 -9.93 -5.53
CA LYS A 108 -11.93 -10.05 -4.06
C LYS A 108 -11.59 -8.75 -3.36
N LEU A 109 -11.14 -7.74 -4.10
CA LEU A 109 -10.79 -6.44 -3.56
C LEU A 109 -12.05 -5.58 -3.39
N LYS A 110 -11.97 -4.61 -2.47
CA LYS A 110 -13.05 -3.66 -2.20
C LYS A 110 -13.02 -2.42 -3.10
N THR A 111 -12.24 -2.48 -4.17
CA THR A 111 -12.13 -1.43 -5.19
C THR A 111 -12.94 -1.77 -6.43
N PRO A 112 -13.16 -0.80 -7.33
CA PRO A 112 -13.57 -1.08 -8.69
C PRO A 112 -12.68 -2.14 -9.34
N VAL A 113 -13.27 -2.93 -10.22
CA VAL A 113 -12.58 -3.96 -11.00
C VAL A 113 -12.52 -3.46 -12.44
N LEU A 114 -11.33 -3.31 -12.99
CA LEU A 114 -11.17 -3.11 -14.42
C LEU A 114 -11.40 -4.44 -15.13
N LYS A 115 -12.23 -4.45 -16.17
CA LYS A 115 -12.50 -5.64 -16.99
C LYS A 115 -12.13 -5.36 -18.45
N ARG A 116 -12.09 -6.42 -19.26
CA ARG A 116 -12.06 -6.25 -20.72
C ARG A 116 -13.32 -5.48 -21.14
N PRO A 117 -13.20 -4.35 -21.85
CA PRO A 117 -14.36 -3.61 -22.34
C PRO A 117 -15.12 -4.43 -23.38
N ASP A 118 -16.45 -4.31 -23.39
CA ASP A 118 -17.32 -5.11 -24.27
C ASP A 118 -17.15 -4.70 -25.75
N GLY A 119 -16.82 -3.43 -26.01
CA GLY A 119 -16.55 -2.88 -27.36
C GLY A 119 -15.08 -2.92 -27.81
N LEU A 120 -14.18 -3.61 -27.09
CA LEU A 120 -12.76 -3.64 -27.47
C LEU A 120 -12.59 -4.33 -28.84
N PRO A 121 -11.98 -3.68 -29.85
CA PRO A 121 -11.93 -4.22 -31.21
C PRO A 121 -11.30 -5.62 -31.29
N GLU A 122 -11.69 -6.34 -32.33
CA GLU A 122 -11.12 -7.66 -32.62
C GLU A 122 -9.60 -7.58 -32.78
N GLY A 123 -8.91 -8.63 -32.33
CA GLY A 123 -7.45 -8.72 -32.38
C GLY A 123 -6.74 -8.23 -31.11
N TYR A 124 -7.37 -7.37 -30.30
CA TYR A 124 -6.80 -6.99 -29.01
C TYR A 124 -6.83 -8.14 -27.99
N LYS A 125 -5.65 -8.55 -27.54
CA LYS A 125 -5.44 -9.63 -26.56
C LYS A 125 -4.86 -9.07 -25.27
N PHE A 126 -5.32 -9.59 -24.14
CA PHE A 126 -4.72 -9.29 -22.84
C PHE A 126 -3.24 -9.67 -22.85
N THR A 127 -2.37 -8.77 -22.35
CA THR A 127 -0.93 -9.03 -22.26
C THR A 127 -0.43 -9.04 -20.83
N LYS A 128 -0.92 -8.12 -19.98
CA LYS A 128 -0.55 -8.04 -18.57
C LYS A 128 -1.52 -7.22 -17.75
N ALA A 129 -1.51 -7.46 -16.44
CA ALA A 129 -2.11 -6.57 -15.47
C ALA A 129 -1.27 -6.46 -14.20
N ASN A 130 -1.38 -5.32 -13.51
CA ASN A 130 -0.73 -5.08 -12.22
C ASN A 130 -1.75 -4.59 -11.20
N ILE A 131 -1.54 -4.95 -9.93
CA ILE A 131 -2.31 -4.41 -8.80
C ILE A 131 -1.33 -3.99 -7.71
N GLU A 132 -1.43 -2.73 -7.30
CA GLU A 132 -0.60 -2.13 -6.26
C GLU A 132 -1.42 -1.78 -5.01
N PRO A 133 -0.79 -1.79 -3.82
CA PRO A 133 -1.41 -1.33 -2.58
C PRO A 133 -1.69 0.20 -2.60
N PRO A 134 -2.57 0.69 -1.71
CA PRO A 134 -3.03 2.08 -1.68
C PRO A 134 -2.04 3.02 -0.98
N ILE A 135 -0.82 3.10 -1.51
CA ILE A 135 0.28 3.90 -0.94
C ILE A 135 -0.07 5.39 -1.00
N LEU A 136 -0.56 5.87 -2.14
CA LEU A 136 -0.91 7.28 -2.32
C LEU A 136 -2.04 7.72 -1.38
N ALA A 137 -3.06 6.89 -1.22
CA ALA A 137 -4.21 7.22 -0.39
C ALA A 137 -3.96 7.02 1.11
N TYR A 138 -3.28 5.93 1.49
CA TYR A 138 -3.18 5.48 2.89
C TYR A 138 -1.74 5.42 3.43
N GLY A 139 -0.73 5.86 2.67
CA GLY A 139 0.68 5.80 3.08
C GLY A 139 0.95 6.48 4.43
N ASP A 140 0.38 7.65 4.69
CA ASP A 140 0.52 8.33 5.98
C ASP A 140 -0.11 7.55 7.14
N LYS A 141 -1.28 6.96 6.90
CA LYS A 141 -1.95 6.10 7.89
C LYS A 141 -1.07 4.90 8.22
N TYR A 142 -0.53 4.22 7.20
CA TYR A 142 0.34 3.07 7.41
C TYR A 142 1.66 3.46 8.11
N ARG A 143 2.28 4.59 7.75
CA ARG A 143 3.49 5.08 8.45
C ARG A 143 3.23 5.38 9.92
N LYS A 144 2.10 6.01 10.25
CA LYS A 144 1.70 6.28 11.65
C LYS A 144 1.50 4.97 12.42
N GLU A 145 0.83 4.00 11.82
CA GLU A 145 0.61 2.67 12.39
C GLU A 145 1.93 1.93 12.65
N VAL A 146 2.84 1.91 11.67
CA VAL A 146 4.16 1.28 11.80
C VAL A 146 4.99 1.96 12.88
N LYS A 147 5.00 3.30 12.94
CA LYS A 147 5.73 4.06 13.96
C LYS A 147 5.17 3.80 15.36
N ALA A 148 3.84 3.74 15.50
CA ALA A 148 3.21 3.45 16.78
C ALA A 148 3.57 2.03 17.30
N GLU A 149 3.63 1.04 16.43
CA GLU A 149 4.04 -0.32 16.79
C GLU A 149 5.54 -0.47 17.02
N ALA A 150 6.37 0.34 16.35
CA ALA A 150 7.80 0.35 16.57
C ALA A 150 8.17 0.75 18.00
N LYS A 151 7.39 1.63 18.64
CA LYS A 151 7.69 2.19 19.97
C LYS A 151 9.12 2.75 19.98
N ASP A 152 9.96 2.29 20.92
CA ASP A 152 11.35 2.74 21.07
C ASP A 152 12.37 1.93 20.24
N LYS A 153 11.90 1.03 19.36
CA LYS A 153 12.80 0.24 18.51
C LYS A 153 13.53 1.14 17.51
N ALA A 154 14.83 0.87 17.35
CA ALA A 154 15.66 1.56 16.35
C ALA A 154 15.25 1.26 14.90
N ALA A 155 14.69 0.08 14.65
CA ALA A 155 14.14 -0.33 13.37
C ALA A 155 12.95 -1.29 13.58
N TYR A 156 11.97 -1.26 12.66
CA TYR A 156 10.82 -2.15 12.70
C TYR A 156 10.25 -2.37 11.31
N LEU A 157 10.24 -3.62 10.85
CA LEU A 157 9.63 -4.01 9.58
C LEU A 157 8.24 -4.61 9.82
N LYS A 158 7.24 -4.09 9.10
CA LYS A 158 5.85 -4.52 9.21
C LYS A 158 5.25 -4.87 7.85
N LEU A 159 4.54 -5.99 7.78
CA LEU A 159 3.64 -6.33 6.67
C LEU A 159 2.33 -5.54 6.82
N ILE A 160 1.99 -4.76 5.81
CA ILE A 160 0.75 -3.98 5.72
C ILE A 160 -0.32 -4.87 5.08
N LYS A 161 -1.42 -5.05 5.81
CA LYS A 161 -2.62 -5.71 5.27
C LYS A 161 -3.48 -4.67 4.56
N TRP A 162 -3.89 -4.98 3.34
CA TRP A 162 -4.74 -4.13 2.53
C TRP A 162 -5.79 -4.96 1.81
N THR A 163 -6.97 -4.38 1.59
CA THR A 163 -8.09 -5.00 0.86
C THR A 163 -8.59 -4.13 -0.30
N GLU A 164 -8.00 -2.95 -0.47
CA GLU A 164 -8.33 -1.99 -1.53
C GLU A 164 -7.07 -1.76 -2.36
N ALA A 165 -7.17 -1.88 -3.68
CA ALA A 165 -6.08 -1.50 -4.57
C ALA A 165 -5.85 0.02 -4.55
N GLY A 166 -4.57 0.41 -4.57
CA GLY A 166 -4.14 1.77 -4.82
C GLY A 166 -4.09 2.12 -6.29
N GLN A 167 -3.66 1.17 -7.10
CA GLN A 167 -3.57 1.30 -8.54
C GLN A 167 -3.80 -0.06 -9.18
N VAL A 168 -4.48 -0.05 -10.31
CA VAL A 168 -4.64 -1.21 -11.18
C VAL A 168 -4.36 -0.77 -12.60
N ASP A 169 -3.60 -1.58 -13.32
CA ASP A 169 -3.28 -1.38 -14.75
C ASP A 169 -3.60 -2.67 -15.51
N LEU A 170 -4.32 -2.58 -16.63
CA LEU A 170 -4.55 -3.68 -17.58
C LEU A 170 -4.05 -3.24 -18.96
N GLU A 171 -3.38 -4.14 -19.67
CA GLU A 171 -2.89 -3.89 -21.03
C GLU A 171 -3.47 -4.91 -22.01
N PHE A 172 -3.94 -4.41 -23.15
CA PHE A 172 -4.36 -5.17 -24.32
C PHE A 172 -3.55 -4.73 -25.54
N LYS A 173 -3.16 -5.67 -26.40
CA LYS A 173 -2.41 -5.39 -27.63
C LYS A 173 -3.00 -6.05 -28.86
N ASN A 174 -2.93 -5.34 -29.98
CA ASN A 174 -3.14 -5.85 -31.33
C ASN A 174 -1.96 -5.39 -32.21
N GLY A 175 -1.01 -6.28 -32.50
CA GLY A 175 0.23 -5.90 -33.18
C GLY A 175 0.99 -4.80 -32.42
N LYS A 176 1.18 -3.63 -33.06
CA LYS A 176 1.83 -2.45 -32.47
C LYS A 176 0.91 -1.65 -31.56
N ASP A 177 -0.40 -1.82 -31.71
CA ASP A 177 -1.39 -0.99 -31.04
C ASP A 177 -1.69 -1.50 -29.65
N VAL A 178 -1.74 -0.56 -28.71
CA VAL A 178 -1.87 -0.82 -27.27
C VAL A 178 -3.06 -0.04 -26.73
N VAL A 179 -3.90 -0.71 -25.95
CA VAL A 179 -4.92 -0.09 -25.10
C VAL A 179 -4.59 -0.44 -23.66
N LYS A 180 -4.47 0.57 -22.80
CA LYS A 180 -4.28 0.40 -21.36
C LYS A 180 -5.45 0.98 -20.59
N LEU A 181 -5.98 0.21 -19.65
CA LEU A 181 -6.96 0.68 -18.68
C LEU A 181 -6.25 0.84 -17.33
N GLN A 182 -6.47 1.95 -16.65
CA GLN A 182 -5.91 2.19 -15.34
C GLN A 182 -6.92 2.84 -14.41
N PHE A 183 -6.83 2.53 -13.12
CA PHE A 183 -7.29 3.46 -12.09
C PHE A 183 -6.25 3.68 -11.01
N SER A 184 -6.37 4.82 -10.33
CA SER A 184 -5.65 5.11 -9.10
C SER A 184 -6.59 5.63 -8.02
N LEU A 185 -6.47 5.11 -6.81
CA LEU A 185 -7.17 5.59 -5.61
C LEU A 185 -6.47 6.86 -5.11
N MET A 186 -7.17 7.98 -5.20
CA MET A 186 -6.65 9.28 -4.79
C MET A 186 -6.63 9.42 -3.26
N SER A 187 -5.67 10.20 -2.76
CA SER A 187 -5.74 10.66 -1.36
C SER A 187 -6.94 11.59 -1.19
N ALA A 188 -7.45 11.70 0.05
CA ALA A 188 -8.55 12.61 0.36
C ALA A 188 -8.21 14.08 0.01
N GLU A 189 -6.94 14.47 0.12
CA GLU A 189 -6.47 15.79 -0.27
C GLU A 189 -6.56 16.01 -1.79
N ILE A 190 -6.06 15.05 -2.58
CA ILE A 190 -6.11 15.12 -4.05
C ILE A 190 -7.56 15.11 -4.53
N ALA A 191 -8.40 14.22 -3.98
CA ALA A 191 -9.81 14.14 -4.31
C ALA A 191 -10.55 15.47 -4.01
N LYS A 192 -10.21 16.16 -2.91
CA LYS A 192 -10.75 17.49 -2.60
C LYS A 192 -10.30 18.55 -3.60
N LYS A 193 -9.01 18.55 -3.98
CA LYS A 193 -8.44 19.53 -4.93
C LYS A 193 -9.01 19.39 -6.33
N ARG A 194 -9.20 18.16 -6.81
CA ARG A 194 -9.71 17.89 -8.16
C ARG A 194 -11.23 18.04 -8.28
N GLY A 195 -11.95 17.94 -7.16
CA GLY A 195 -13.40 17.95 -7.17
C GLY A 195 -13.99 16.74 -7.89
N LYS A 196 -15.29 16.76 -8.15
CA LYS A 196 -15.97 15.72 -8.95
C LYS A 196 -15.87 16.10 -10.42
N GLN A 197 -14.95 15.52 -11.17
CA GLN A 197 -15.03 15.54 -12.62
C GLN A 197 -16.01 14.45 -13.05
N LYS A 198 -17.19 14.84 -13.52
CA LYS A 198 -18.18 13.90 -14.04
C LYS A 198 -17.95 13.55 -15.52
N ASP A 199 -17.25 14.41 -16.24
CA ASP A 199 -17.10 14.27 -17.68
C ASP A 199 -15.74 13.68 -18.06
N TYR A 200 -15.71 13.08 -19.25
CA TYR A 200 -14.49 12.58 -19.85
C TYR A 200 -13.61 13.74 -20.34
N HIS A 201 -12.33 13.68 -19.99
CA HIS A 201 -11.29 14.57 -20.51
C HIS A 201 -10.35 13.77 -21.42
N PHE A 202 -10.28 14.18 -22.68
CA PHE A 202 -9.39 13.59 -23.68
C PHE A 202 -8.20 14.53 -23.92
N THR A 203 -7.00 13.96 -23.94
CA THR A 203 -5.76 14.62 -24.34
C THR A 203 -5.14 13.82 -25.47
N ALA A 204 -4.97 14.44 -26.63
CA ALA A 204 -4.36 13.80 -27.78
C ALA A 204 -2.83 13.74 -27.63
N ALA A 205 -2.18 12.81 -28.30
CA ALA A 205 -0.73 12.63 -28.23
C ALA A 205 0.06 13.84 -28.78
N ASP A 206 -0.49 14.56 -29.76
CA ASP A 206 0.13 15.73 -30.38
C ASP A 206 0.02 17.01 -29.53
N GLU A 207 -0.94 17.07 -28.61
CA GLU A 207 -1.14 18.17 -27.64
C GLU A 207 -0.06 18.23 -26.55
N TRP A 208 0.78 17.20 -26.42
CA TRP A 208 1.91 17.21 -25.50
C TRP A 208 2.97 18.24 -25.94
N ASP A 209 3.59 18.94 -24.99
CA ASP A 209 4.62 19.93 -25.31
C ASP A 209 5.90 19.28 -25.86
N GLU A 210 6.62 20.02 -26.71
CA GLU A 210 7.84 19.53 -27.39
C GLU A 210 8.94 19.10 -26.41
N GLU A 211 9.03 19.76 -25.26
CA GLU A 211 10.00 19.39 -24.23
C GLU A 211 9.67 18.03 -23.64
N THR A 212 8.40 17.75 -23.34
CA THR A 212 7.94 16.45 -22.88
C THR A 212 8.09 15.37 -23.95
N LYS A 213 7.75 15.67 -25.21
CA LYS A 213 7.98 14.74 -26.33
C LYS A 213 9.46 14.35 -26.46
N LYS A 214 10.38 15.30 -26.24
CA LYS A 214 11.83 15.05 -26.29
C LYS A 214 12.36 14.32 -25.05
N LYS A 215 11.97 14.75 -23.85
CA LYS A 215 12.48 14.22 -22.57
C LYS A 215 11.85 12.89 -22.19
N SER A 216 10.62 12.63 -22.62
CA SER A 216 9.84 11.45 -22.25
C SER A 216 8.93 10.99 -23.39
N PRO A 217 9.51 10.62 -24.55
CA PRO A 217 8.73 10.16 -25.70
C PRO A 217 7.81 8.97 -25.36
N GLN A 218 8.21 8.10 -24.42
CA GLN A 218 7.41 6.98 -23.91
C GLN A 218 6.15 7.40 -23.14
N SER A 219 6.07 8.67 -22.71
CA SER A 219 4.92 9.24 -22.00
C SER A 219 3.92 9.90 -22.94
N VAL A 220 4.25 10.04 -24.23
CA VAL A 220 3.36 10.61 -25.25
C VAL A 220 2.35 9.55 -25.67
N LYS A 221 1.08 9.85 -25.45
CA LYS A 221 -0.06 8.94 -25.65
C LYS A 221 -1.35 9.72 -25.77
N ASN A 222 -2.34 9.11 -26.40
CA ASN A 222 -3.72 9.56 -26.27
C ASN A 222 -4.24 9.09 -24.90
N ILE A 223 -4.93 9.97 -24.18
CA ILE A 223 -5.46 9.66 -22.85
C ILE A 223 -6.90 10.15 -22.75
N LEU A 224 -7.82 9.23 -22.48
CA LEU A 224 -9.13 9.55 -21.93
C LEU A 224 -9.07 9.38 -20.42
N SER A 225 -9.52 10.37 -19.65
CA SER A 225 -9.53 10.30 -18.19
C SER A 225 -10.86 10.80 -17.62
N TRP A 226 -11.27 10.20 -16.50
CA TRP A 226 -12.45 10.63 -15.75
C TRP A 226 -12.26 10.31 -14.28
N THR A 227 -13.09 10.90 -13.44
CA THR A 227 -13.10 10.61 -12.01
C THR A 227 -14.45 10.01 -11.65
N ASP A 228 -14.44 8.91 -10.90
CA ASP A 228 -15.63 8.43 -10.23
C ASP A 228 -15.32 8.23 -8.74
N ASN A 229 -16.05 8.97 -7.91
CA ASN A 229 -15.83 9.09 -6.48
C ASN A 229 -14.39 9.49 -6.12
N GLN A 230 -13.60 8.56 -5.56
CA GLN A 230 -12.21 8.77 -5.14
C GLN A 230 -11.19 8.13 -6.10
N TYR A 231 -11.67 7.58 -7.22
CA TYR A 231 -10.84 6.90 -8.20
C TYR A 231 -10.68 7.78 -9.43
N GLN A 232 -9.43 7.98 -9.84
CA GLN A 232 -9.11 8.53 -11.14
C GLN A 232 -8.92 7.37 -12.11
N PHE A 233 -9.69 7.34 -13.19
CA PHE A 233 -9.59 6.36 -14.25
C PHE A 233 -8.93 6.95 -15.47
N ASN A 234 -8.27 6.09 -16.26
CA ASN A 234 -7.89 6.45 -17.61
C ASN A 234 -7.91 5.24 -18.57
N ILE A 235 -8.16 5.54 -19.84
CA ILE A 235 -7.81 4.69 -20.97
C ILE A 235 -6.71 5.40 -21.73
N SER A 236 -5.65 4.69 -22.09
CA SER A 236 -4.58 5.26 -22.91
C SER A 236 -4.17 4.36 -24.07
N THR A 237 -3.78 5.00 -25.17
CA THR A 237 -3.29 4.35 -26.38
C THR A 237 -1.99 4.97 -26.87
N ASN A 238 -1.19 4.21 -27.64
CA ASN A 238 -0.06 4.77 -28.37
C ASN A 238 -0.53 5.85 -29.37
N PRO A 239 0.31 6.85 -29.72
CA PRO A 239 -0.08 7.98 -30.57
C PRO A 239 -0.79 7.58 -31.87
N GLU A 240 -0.23 6.59 -32.56
CA GLU A 240 -0.71 6.10 -33.87
C GLU A 240 -1.84 5.05 -33.77
N ASN A 241 -2.43 4.85 -32.59
CA ASN A 241 -3.51 3.88 -32.44
C ASN A 241 -4.77 4.36 -33.19
N PRO A 242 -5.48 3.49 -33.93
CA PRO A 242 -6.60 3.89 -34.75
C PRO A 242 -7.85 4.31 -33.98
N LEU A 243 -7.93 4.02 -32.67
CA LEU A 243 -9.09 4.34 -31.84
C LEU A 243 -9.27 5.85 -31.66
N THR A 244 -10.46 6.32 -32.00
CA THR A 244 -10.94 7.69 -31.81
C THR A 244 -11.30 7.99 -30.36
N LYS A 245 -11.44 9.28 -30.01
CA LYS A 245 -11.92 9.71 -28.69
C LYS A 245 -13.29 9.09 -28.36
N GLU A 246 -14.20 9.05 -29.32
CA GLU A 246 -15.55 8.53 -29.18
C GLU A 246 -15.52 7.03 -28.88
N GLU A 247 -14.72 6.26 -29.61
CA GLU A 247 -14.54 4.83 -29.31
C GLU A 247 -13.92 4.62 -27.93
N LEU A 248 -12.96 5.43 -27.49
CA LEU A 248 -12.41 5.33 -26.13
C LEU A 248 -13.47 5.61 -25.06
N ILE A 249 -14.43 6.51 -25.31
CA ILE A 249 -15.55 6.77 -24.40
C ILE A 249 -16.44 5.53 -24.30
N GLU A 250 -16.79 4.91 -25.43
CA GLU A 250 -17.57 3.65 -25.45
C GLU A 250 -16.86 2.52 -24.70
N LEU A 251 -15.53 2.41 -24.83
CA LEU A 251 -14.75 1.46 -24.03
C LEU A 251 -14.84 1.77 -22.54
N ALA A 252 -14.78 3.04 -22.14
CA ALA A 252 -14.80 3.45 -20.74
C ALA A 252 -16.11 3.09 -20.02
N GLU A 253 -17.25 3.20 -20.72
CA GLU A 253 -18.58 2.87 -20.18
C GLU A 253 -18.72 1.40 -19.75
N SER A 254 -17.98 0.50 -20.40
CA SER A 254 -17.96 -0.92 -20.06
C SER A 254 -16.68 -1.36 -19.34
N ALA A 255 -15.64 -0.53 -19.21
CA ALA A 255 -14.35 -0.95 -18.66
C ALA A 255 -14.36 -1.20 -17.14
N VAL A 256 -15.34 -0.66 -16.40
CA VAL A 256 -15.32 -0.61 -14.93
C VAL A 256 -16.53 -1.34 -14.34
N GLN A 257 -16.27 -2.30 -13.46
CA GLN A 257 -17.27 -2.90 -12.60
C GLN A 257 -17.11 -2.37 -11.17
N GLN A 258 -18.16 -1.75 -10.63
CA GLN A 258 -18.17 -1.27 -9.25
C GLN A 258 -18.24 -2.45 -8.26
N PRO A 259 -17.62 -2.33 -7.06
CA PRO A 259 -17.69 -3.38 -6.06
C PRO A 259 -19.13 -3.59 -5.58
N ALA A 260 -19.52 -4.84 -5.32
CA ALA A 260 -20.85 -5.19 -4.85
C ALA A 260 -21.22 -4.39 -3.58
N GLY A 261 -22.34 -3.67 -3.62
CA GLY A 261 -22.83 -2.82 -2.51
C GLY A 261 -22.48 -1.33 -2.63
N ALA A 262 -21.72 -0.91 -3.64
CA ALA A 262 -21.63 0.49 -4.01
C ALA A 262 -22.98 0.92 -4.61
N LYS A 263 -23.77 1.71 -3.87
CA LYS A 263 -24.98 2.32 -4.45
C LYS A 263 -24.52 3.26 -5.58
N ALA A 264 -25.01 3.00 -6.80
CA ALA A 264 -25.02 4.01 -7.85
C ALA A 264 -25.69 5.27 -7.28
N LYS A 265 -25.04 6.42 -7.41
CA LYS A 265 -25.60 7.71 -7.02
C LYS A 265 -26.21 8.39 -8.23
#